data_AF-A0A5E4QFY3-F1
#
_entry.id   AF-A0A5E4QFY3-F1
#
_cell.length_a   1.000
_cell.length_b   1.000
_cell.length_c   1.000
_cell.angle_alpha   90.00
_cell.angle_beta   90.00
_cell.angle_gamma   90.00
#
_symmetry.space_group_name_H-M   'P 1'
#
loop_
_entity.id
_entity.type
_entity.pdbx_description
1 polymer ?
#
loop_
_entity_poly.entity_id
_entity_poly.type
_entity_poly.pdbx_seq_one_letter_code
_entity_poly.pdbx_strand_id
1 'polypeptide(L)'
;MDWCRRLTTAALTPIASLQDTFAAAYAAWAKEQPPSSVHRALIRASLAPQPHWFGPEVERLGFSEKGPWRVTAANAEYKLCPSYPPLLVVPASIGDDNLEAVARFRAMRRIPAVVWRHRGSGAVIARSSQPEVGWFGARSSEDERMLAAFVSACNADRPHPHKVRGTLRNLYQFYDCLVV
;
A
#
# COMPACT_ATOMS: atom_id res chain seq x y z
N MET A 1 -6.41 46.07 -0.66
CA MET A 1 -5.75 45.50 -1.84
C MET A 1 -6.60 44.35 -2.37
N ASP A 2 -7.15 44.47 -3.57
CA ASP A 2 -8.15 43.53 -4.11
C ASP A 2 -7.60 42.12 -4.39
N TRP A 3 -6.31 42.00 -4.66
CA TRP A 3 -5.67 40.70 -4.88
C TRP A 3 -5.72 39.81 -3.62
N CYS A 4 -5.51 40.40 -2.43
CA CYS A 4 -5.52 39.67 -1.17
C CYS A 4 -6.93 39.16 -0.88
N ARG A 5 -7.96 40.00 -1.12
CA ARG A 5 -9.37 39.58 -1.00
C ARG A 5 -9.69 38.41 -1.92
N ARG A 6 -9.27 38.46 -3.18
CA ARG A 6 -9.51 37.39 -4.17
C ARG A 6 -8.84 36.08 -3.78
N LEU A 7 -7.59 36.12 -3.31
CA LEU A 7 -6.88 34.93 -2.84
C LEU A 7 -7.54 34.32 -1.59
N THR A 8 -7.89 35.16 -0.62
CA THR A 8 -8.56 34.69 0.61
C THR A 8 -9.93 34.10 0.31
N THR A 9 -10.72 34.73 -0.56
CA THR A 9 -12.01 34.18 -0.99
C THR A 9 -11.85 32.85 -1.74
N ALA A 10 -10.91 32.76 -2.68
CA ALA A 10 -10.68 31.51 -3.43
C ALA A 10 -10.16 30.37 -2.54
N ALA A 11 -9.28 30.66 -1.58
CA ALA A 11 -8.71 29.67 -0.66
C ALA A 11 -9.74 29.14 0.36
N LEU A 12 -10.74 29.95 0.72
CA LEU A 12 -11.77 29.59 1.70
C LEU A 12 -13.04 29.01 1.06
N THR A 13 -13.18 29.09 -0.27
CA THR A 13 -14.34 28.54 -0.98
C THR A 13 -14.21 27.02 -1.06
N PRO A 14 -15.17 26.24 -0.53
CA PRO A 14 -15.15 24.79 -0.65
C PRO A 14 -15.20 24.37 -2.13
N ILE A 15 -14.40 23.36 -2.48
CA ILE A 15 -14.43 22.77 -3.83
C ILE A 15 -15.72 21.94 -3.94
N ALA A 16 -16.69 22.42 -4.71
CA ALA A 16 -17.98 21.76 -4.90
C ALA A 16 -17.91 20.64 -5.96
N SER A 17 -17.03 20.78 -6.95
CA SER A 17 -16.78 19.80 -8.00
C SER A 17 -15.29 19.62 -8.26
N LEU A 18 -14.87 18.40 -8.64
CA LEU A 18 -13.51 18.16 -9.13
C LEU A 18 -13.17 19.02 -10.35
N GLN A 19 -14.18 19.44 -11.13
CA GLN A 19 -14.01 20.32 -12.28
C GLN A 19 -13.61 21.74 -11.88
N ASP A 20 -13.90 22.15 -10.65
CA ASP A 20 -13.54 23.48 -10.12
C ASP A 20 -12.08 23.55 -9.67
N THR A 21 -11.36 22.42 -9.68
CA THR A 21 -9.96 22.37 -9.28
C THR A 21 -9.06 23.03 -10.33
N PHE A 22 -7.98 23.66 -9.87
CA PHE A 22 -6.92 24.11 -10.76
C PHE A 22 -6.41 22.98 -11.67
N ALA A 23 -6.31 21.75 -11.16
CA ALA A 23 -5.87 20.61 -11.95
C ALA A 23 -6.79 20.34 -13.16
N ALA A 24 -8.11 20.38 -12.97
CA ALA A 24 -9.08 20.20 -14.05
C ALA A 24 -9.02 21.35 -15.06
N ALA A 25 -8.99 22.60 -14.58
CA ALA A 25 -8.88 23.78 -15.43
C ALA A 25 -7.56 23.79 -16.24
N TYR A 26 -6.44 23.49 -15.58
CA TYR A 26 -5.12 23.37 -16.21
C TYR A 26 -5.11 22.26 -17.25
N ALA A 27 -5.69 21.09 -16.95
CA ALA A 27 -5.76 19.99 -17.91
C ALA A 27 -6.60 20.35 -19.16
N ALA A 28 -7.69 21.11 -19.00
CA ALA A 28 -8.49 21.61 -20.12
C ALA A 28 -7.70 22.61 -20.97
N TRP A 29 -7.10 23.63 -20.34
CA TRP A 29 -6.28 24.62 -21.03
C TRP A 29 -5.05 24.00 -21.72
N ALA A 30 -4.38 23.05 -21.08
CA ALA A 30 -3.21 22.36 -21.63
C ALA A 30 -3.56 21.50 -22.86
N LYS A 31 -4.81 21.00 -22.96
CA LYS A 31 -5.33 20.30 -24.15
C LYS A 31 -5.60 21.24 -25.33
N GLU A 32 -5.61 22.55 -25.13
CA GLU A 32 -5.77 23.54 -26.22
C GLU A 32 -4.42 24.07 -26.71
N GLN A 33 -3.33 23.80 -25.99
CA GLN A 33 -2.00 24.26 -26.37
C GLN A 33 -1.49 23.56 -27.65
N PRO A 34 -0.54 24.18 -28.38
CA PRO A 34 0.10 23.57 -29.54
C PRO A 34 0.75 22.22 -29.20
N PRO A 35 0.89 21.27 -30.15
CA PRO A 35 1.51 19.97 -29.90
C PRO A 35 2.96 20.04 -29.40
N SER A 36 3.69 21.11 -29.75
CA SER A 36 5.06 21.37 -29.29
C SER A 36 5.13 21.94 -27.86
N SER A 37 4.00 22.33 -27.27
CA SER A 37 3.97 22.88 -25.91
C SER A 37 4.29 21.82 -24.86
N VAL A 38 5.15 22.18 -23.91
CA VAL A 38 5.47 21.34 -22.75
C VAL A 38 4.21 20.97 -21.96
N HIS A 39 3.23 21.87 -21.86
CA HIS A 39 1.98 21.62 -21.15
C HIS A 39 1.16 20.51 -21.80
N ARG A 40 1.13 20.49 -23.13
CA ARG A 40 0.45 19.43 -23.88
C ARG A 40 1.20 18.09 -23.81
N ALA A 41 2.53 18.14 -23.83
CA ALA A 41 3.36 16.95 -23.64
C ALA A 41 3.17 16.34 -22.25
N LEU A 42 3.13 17.16 -21.19
CA LEU A 42 2.89 16.72 -19.82
C LEU A 42 1.52 16.07 -19.67
N ILE A 43 0.44 16.68 -20.17
CA ILE A 43 -0.89 16.06 -20.13
C ILE A 43 -0.93 14.75 -20.91
N ARG A 44 -0.29 14.68 -22.08
CA ARG A 44 -0.20 13.44 -22.85
C ARG A 44 0.53 12.34 -22.06
N ALA A 45 1.62 12.68 -21.37
CA ALA A 45 2.37 11.74 -20.54
C ALA A 45 1.55 11.25 -19.33
N SER A 46 0.80 12.14 -18.67
CA SER A 46 -0.08 11.78 -17.55
C SER A 46 -1.26 10.89 -17.98
N LEU A 47 -1.76 11.06 -19.20
CA LEU A 47 -2.83 10.24 -19.78
C LEU A 47 -2.33 8.96 -20.47
N ALA A 48 -1.02 8.85 -20.72
CA ALA A 48 -0.46 7.63 -21.25
C ALA A 48 -0.74 6.47 -20.28
N PRO A 49 -1.02 5.26 -20.78
CA PRO A 49 -1.11 4.09 -19.93
C PRO A 49 0.16 4.01 -19.09
N GLN A 50 0.00 4.20 -17.78
CA GLN A 50 1.15 4.11 -16.89
C GLN A 50 1.62 2.66 -16.95
N PRO A 51 2.92 2.39 -17.18
CA PRO A 51 3.43 1.04 -17.01
C PRO A 51 3.04 0.56 -15.62
N HIS A 52 2.69 -0.72 -15.50
CA HIS A 52 2.22 -1.33 -14.26
C HIS A 52 3.29 -1.17 -13.18
N TRP A 53 3.25 -0.08 -12.41
CA TRP A 53 4.32 0.30 -11.46
C TRP A 53 4.59 -0.77 -10.40
N PHE A 54 3.56 -1.57 -10.11
CA PHE A 54 3.58 -2.58 -9.06
C PHE A 54 4.56 -3.71 -9.35
N GLY A 55 4.64 -4.21 -10.59
CA GLY A 55 5.55 -5.30 -10.97
C GLY A 55 7.03 -4.95 -10.75
N PRO A 56 7.52 -3.85 -11.37
CA PRO A 56 8.87 -3.34 -11.14
C PRO A 56 9.15 -3.03 -9.67
N GLU A 57 8.16 -2.55 -8.90
CA GLU A 57 8.34 -2.28 -7.46
C GLU A 57 8.51 -3.57 -6.65
N VAL A 58 7.72 -4.59 -6.94
CA VAL A 58 7.85 -5.92 -6.33
C VAL A 58 9.21 -6.55 -6.64
N GLU A 59 9.68 -6.40 -7.89
CA GLU A 59 11.02 -6.82 -8.30
C GLU A 59 12.12 -6.02 -7.60
N ARG A 60 11.97 -4.69 -7.51
CA ARG A 60 12.91 -3.78 -6.82
C ARG A 60 13.07 -4.16 -5.34
N LEU A 61 11.97 -4.56 -4.68
CA LEU A 61 11.95 -5.05 -3.29
C LEU A 61 12.46 -6.50 -3.16
N GLY A 62 12.68 -7.20 -4.26
CA GLY A 62 13.27 -8.52 -4.32
C GLY A 62 12.34 -9.64 -3.84
N PHE A 63 11.03 -9.50 -4.09
CA PHE A 63 10.11 -10.62 -3.93
C PHE A 63 10.25 -11.59 -5.11
N SER A 64 10.08 -12.89 -4.86
CA SER A 64 10.10 -13.92 -5.90
C SER A 64 8.79 -14.71 -5.89
N GLU A 65 8.38 -15.24 -7.05
CA GLU A 65 7.16 -16.04 -7.19
C GLU A 65 7.15 -17.31 -6.33
N LYS A 66 8.33 -17.88 -6.03
CA LYS A 66 8.49 -19.10 -5.21
C LYS A 66 8.78 -18.79 -3.74
N GLY A 67 8.69 -17.53 -3.34
CA GLY A 67 8.99 -17.08 -1.98
C GLY A 67 7.81 -17.27 -1.02
N PRO A 68 8.00 -16.88 0.26
CA PRO A 68 6.94 -16.92 1.27
C PRO A 68 5.93 -15.78 1.14
N TRP A 69 6.06 -14.92 0.12
CA TRP A 69 5.20 -13.79 -0.18
C TRP A 69 4.52 -14.00 -1.52
N ARG A 70 3.29 -13.53 -1.66
CA ARG A 70 2.55 -13.53 -2.92
C ARG A 70 1.91 -12.18 -3.19
N VAL A 71 1.73 -11.87 -4.47
CA VAL A 71 0.84 -10.79 -4.91
C VAL A 71 -0.58 -11.33 -4.97
N THR A 72 -1.52 -10.63 -4.34
CA THR A 72 -2.96 -10.91 -4.45
C THR A 72 -3.65 -9.84 -5.27
N ALA A 73 -4.63 -10.27 -6.08
CA ALA A 73 -5.57 -9.43 -6.79
C ALA A 73 -6.95 -9.38 -6.10
N ALA A 74 -7.05 -9.83 -4.84
CA ALA A 74 -8.30 -9.83 -4.07
C ALA A 74 -8.96 -8.44 -3.96
N ASN A 75 -8.18 -7.36 -4.13
CA ASN A 75 -8.69 -6.00 -4.13
C ASN A 75 -8.75 -5.35 -5.53
N ALA A 76 -8.67 -6.11 -6.63
CA ALA A 76 -8.62 -5.56 -7.98
C ALA A 76 -9.81 -4.66 -8.31
N GLU A 77 -10.98 -4.98 -7.77
CA GLU A 77 -12.22 -4.21 -7.91
C GLU A 77 -12.50 -3.27 -6.70
N TYR A 78 -11.52 -3.06 -5.82
CA TYR A 78 -11.63 -2.24 -4.61
C TYR A 78 -12.72 -2.67 -3.60
N LYS A 79 -13.23 -3.91 -3.74
CA LYS A 79 -14.29 -4.49 -2.88
C LYS A 79 -13.78 -4.89 -1.50
N LEU A 80 -12.55 -5.40 -1.42
CA LEU A 80 -11.95 -5.83 -0.15
C LEU A 80 -11.67 -4.63 0.76
N CYS A 81 -11.02 -3.60 0.23
CA CYS A 81 -10.76 -2.33 0.88
C CYS A 81 -10.72 -1.18 -0.15
N PRO A 82 -11.71 -0.27 -0.16
CA PRO A 82 -11.79 0.82 -1.14
C PRO A 82 -10.62 1.81 -1.13
N SER A 83 -9.88 1.83 -0.02
CA SER A 83 -8.79 2.79 0.22
C SER A 83 -7.39 2.19 0.07
N TYR A 84 -7.32 0.92 -0.36
CA TYR A 84 -6.08 0.21 -0.67
C TYR A 84 -5.90 0.08 -2.18
N PRO A 85 -4.66 -0.13 -2.66
CA PRO A 85 -4.39 -0.39 -4.07
C PRO A 85 -5.03 -1.72 -4.53
N PRO A 86 -5.15 -1.93 -5.86
CA PRO A 86 -5.80 -3.12 -6.41
C PRO A 86 -4.99 -4.41 -6.22
N LEU A 87 -3.66 -4.28 -6.10
CA LEU A 87 -2.74 -5.38 -5.83
C LEU A 87 -2.09 -5.18 -4.46
N LEU A 88 -1.95 -6.27 -3.71
CA LEU A 88 -1.35 -6.28 -2.37
C LEU A 88 -0.32 -7.40 -2.27
N VAL A 89 0.71 -7.20 -1.45
CA VAL A 89 1.67 -8.26 -1.10
C VAL A 89 1.31 -8.80 0.29
N VAL A 90 1.07 -10.11 0.35
CA VAL A 90 0.64 -10.84 1.56
C VAL A 90 1.42 -12.15 1.70
N PRO A 91 1.43 -12.80 2.88
CA PRO A 91 2.03 -14.12 3.03
C PRO A 91 1.41 -15.15 2.06
N ALA A 92 2.25 -15.97 1.43
CA ALA A 92 1.80 -16.99 0.47
C ALA A 92 0.91 -18.07 1.10
N SER A 93 1.02 -18.27 2.42
CA SER A 93 0.26 -19.24 3.20
C SER A 93 -1.18 -18.79 3.53
N ILE A 94 -1.55 -17.53 3.25
CA ILE A 94 -2.89 -16.99 3.45
C ILE A 94 -3.59 -16.91 2.10
N GLY A 95 -4.70 -17.61 1.93
CA GLY A 95 -5.53 -17.55 0.71
C GLY A 95 -6.43 -16.31 0.67
N ASP A 96 -6.95 -15.97 -0.51
CA ASP A 96 -7.81 -14.79 -0.68
C ASP A 96 -9.12 -14.88 0.14
N ASP A 97 -9.67 -16.08 0.30
CA ASP A 97 -10.87 -16.32 1.13
C ASP A 97 -10.66 -15.93 2.60
N ASN A 98 -9.43 -16.05 3.12
CA ASN A 98 -9.12 -15.65 4.48
C ASN A 98 -9.02 -14.12 4.64
N LEU A 99 -8.68 -13.39 3.56
CA LEU A 99 -8.49 -11.94 3.62
C LEU A 99 -9.79 -11.21 3.92
N GLU A 100 -10.93 -11.71 3.45
CA GLU A 100 -12.25 -11.13 3.74
C GLU A 100 -12.59 -11.18 5.24
N ALA A 101 -12.27 -12.28 5.92
CA ALA A 101 -12.49 -12.41 7.36
C ALA A 101 -11.60 -11.44 8.16
N VAL A 102 -10.34 -11.29 7.76
CA VAL A 102 -9.42 -10.32 8.37
C VAL A 102 -9.89 -8.89 8.13
N ALA A 103 -10.35 -8.58 6.92
CA ALA A 103 -10.84 -7.27 6.54
C ALA A 103 -12.01 -6.82 7.42
N ARG A 104 -12.92 -7.74 7.78
CA ARG A 104 -14.06 -7.44 8.66
C ARG A 104 -13.66 -7.07 10.09
N PHE A 105 -12.49 -7.50 10.55
CA PHE A 105 -11.99 -7.21 11.90
C PHE A 105 -11.07 -5.97 11.95
N ARG A 106 -10.77 -5.35 10.81
CA ARG A 106 -9.84 -4.22 10.70
C ARG A 106 -10.61 -2.95 10.33
N ALA A 107 -10.37 -1.85 11.04
CA ALA A 107 -11.04 -0.58 10.77
C ALA A 107 -10.86 -0.13 9.32
N MET A 108 -11.95 0.28 8.66
CA MET A 108 -11.95 0.62 7.22
C MET A 108 -11.45 -0.53 6.32
N ARG A 109 -11.46 -1.77 6.83
CA ARG A 109 -11.07 -3.00 6.13
C ARG A 109 -9.62 -3.05 5.68
N ARG A 110 -8.74 -2.26 6.30
CA ARG A 110 -7.32 -2.16 5.95
C ARG A 110 -6.52 -3.30 6.59
N ILE A 111 -6.53 -4.45 5.92
CA ILE A 111 -5.76 -5.65 6.32
C ILE A 111 -4.25 -5.37 6.36
N PRO A 112 -3.45 -6.14 7.11
CA PRO A 112 -2.00 -6.08 7.01
C PRO A 112 -1.52 -6.36 5.57
N ALA A 113 -0.78 -5.42 4.97
CA ALA A 113 -0.19 -5.58 3.64
C ALA A 113 1.26 -5.07 3.65
N VAL A 114 2.17 -5.79 2.99
CA VAL A 114 3.59 -5.39 2.91
C VAL A 114 3.71 -4.11 2.09
N VAL A 115 4.49 -3.15 2.60
CA VAL A 115 4.84 -1.91 1.90
C VAL A 115 6.33 -1.78 1.63
N TRP A 116 7.16 -2.55 2.33
CA TRP A 116 8.58 -2.52 2.14
C TRP A 116 9.24 -3.81 2.63
N ARG A 117 10.38 -4.17 2.01
CA ARG A 117 11.20 -5.31 2.37
C ARG A 117 12.68 -4.95 2.36
N HIS A 118 13.41 -5.40 3.38
CA HIS A 118 14.86 -5.35 3.41
C HIS A 118 15.45 -6.52 2.63
N ARG A 119 16.10 -6.24 1.50
CA ARG A 119 16.65 -7.28 0.60
C ARG A 119 17.71 -8.17 1.27
N GLY A 120 18.47 -7.62 2.22
CA GLY A 120 19.57 -8.35 2.87
C GLY A 120 19.15 -9.28 4.00
N SER A 121 18.04 -8.99 4.69
CA SER A 121 17.58 -9.78 5.85
C SER A 121 16.25 -10.49 5.63
N GLY A 122 15.47 -10.09 4.62
CA GLY A 122 14.11 -10.57 4.43
C GLY A 122 13.08 -9.94 5.38
N ALA A 123 13.49 -9.01 6.25
CA ALA A 123 12.57 -8.30 7.14
C ALA A 123 11.60 -7.43 6.34
N VAL A 124 10.36 -7.29 6.81
CA VAL A 124 9.33 -6.49 6.12
C VAL A 124 8.71 -5.45 7.04
N ILE A 125 8.24 -4.38 6.42
CA ILE A 125 7.31 -3.43 7.02
C ILE A 125 5.96 -3.67 6.34
N ALA A 126 4.95 -3.95 7.15
CA ALA A 126 3.57 -4.01 6.74
C ALA A 126 2.80 -2.83 7.34
N ARG A 127 1.73 -2.42 6.68
CA ARG A 127 0.79 -1.44 7.20
C ARG A 127 -0.60 -2.06 7.34
N SER A 128 -1.36 -1.60 8.32
CA SER A 128 -2.75 -1.99 8.55
C SER A 128 -3.54 -0.84 9.18
N SER A 129 -4.82 -1.04 9.47
CA SER A 129 -5.54 -0.23 10.46
C SER A 129 -5.54 -0.91 11.82
N GLN A 130 -5.98 -0.18 12.85
CA GLN A 130 -6.29 -0.78 14.15
C GLN A 130 -7.31 -1.94 14.02
N PRO A 131 -7.19 -2.98 14.84
CA PRO A 131 -8.21 -4.02 14.95
C PRO A 131 -9.46 -3.50 15.68
N GLU A 132 -10.64 -3.99 15.30
CA GLU A 132 -11.93 -3.65 15.88
C GLU A 132 -12.23 -4.52 17.11
N VAL A 133 -11.35 -4.46 18.12
CA VAL A 133 -11.50 -5.19 19.39
C VAL A 133 -12.72 -4.74 20.20
N GLY A 134 -13.21 -3.51 19.96
CA GLY A 134 -14.33 -2.93 20.69
C GLY A 134 -14.11 -2.88 22.21
N TRP A 135 -15.18 -2.57 22.94
CA TRP A 135 -15.13 -2.49 24.41
C TRP A 135 -14.95 -3.85 25.09
N PHE A 136 -15.48 -4.91 24.48
CA PHE A 136 -15.50 -6.25 25.05
C PHE A 136 -14.24 -7.07 24.74
N GLY A 137 -13.23 -6.49 24.07
CA GLY A 137 -11.99 -7.18 23.76
C GLY A 137 -12.17 -8.34 22.77
N ALA A 138 -13.00 -8.15 21.75
CA ALA A 138 -13.18 -9.10 20.66
C ALA A 138 -11.85 -9.46 20.00
N ARG A 139 -11.75 -10.71 19.54
CA ARG A 139 -10.57 -11.28 18.87
C ARG A 139 -11.00 -11.96 17.58
N SER A 140 -10.11 -12.01 16.60
CA SER A 140 -10.31 -12.76 15.36
C SER A 140 -9.17 -13.76 15.19
N SER A 141 -9.52 -15.04 15.10
CA SER A 141 -8.58 -16.12 14.78
C SER A 141 -7.90 -15.92 13.44
N GLU A 142 -8.61 -15.34 12.47
CA GLU A 142 -8.11 -15.08 11.12
C GLU A 142 -7.11 -13.94 11.13
N ASP A 143 -7.37 -12.86 11.87
CA ASP A 143 -6.43 -11.75 12.04
C ASP A 143 -5.16 -12.21 12.76
N GLU A 144 -5.29 -12.97 13.85
CA GLU A 144 -4.16 -13.55 14.59
C GLU A 144 -3.34 -14.50 13.72
N ARG A 145 -4.01 -15.35 12.93
CA ARG A 145 -3.36 -16.24 11.97
C ARG A 145 -2.64 -15.45 10.88
N MET A 146 -3.22 -14.34 10.41
CA MET A 146 -2.57 -13.48 9.42
C MET A 146 -1.30 -12.86 9.99
N LEU A 147 -1.32 -12.31 11.20
CA LEU A 147 -0.13 -11.78 11.87
C LEU A 147 0.95 -12.85 12.08
N ALA A 148 0.56 -14.06 12.52
CA ALA A 148 1.49 -15.18 12.64
C ALA A 148 2.10 -15.60 11.29
N ALA A 149 1.31 -15.54 10.20
CA ALA A 149 1.80 -15.83 8.86
C ALA A 149 2.82 -14.81 8.36
N PHE A 150 2.67 -13.52 8.71
CA PHE A 150 3.70 -12.50 8.43
C PHE A 150 5.03 -12.83 9.12
N VAL A 151 5.00 -13.18 10.40
CA VAL A 151 6.20 -13.58 11.16
C VAL A 151 6.83 -14.83 10.54
N SER A 152 6.03 -15.84 10.20
CA SER A 152 6.50 -17.06 9.54
C SER A 152 7.14 -16.78 8.18
N ALA A 153 6.51 -15.91 7.38
CA ALA A 153 7.03 -15.52 6.07
C ALA A 153 8.38 -14.81 6.17
N CYS A 154 8.54 -13.85 7.09
CA CYS A 154 9.84 -13.20 7.34
C CYS A 154 10.93 -14.20 7.73
N ASN A 155 10.61 -15.16 8.61
CA ASN A 155 11.57 -16.18 9.04
C ASN A 155 12.01 -17.09 7.88
N ALA A 156 11.09 -17.42 6.97
CA ALA A 156 11.36 -18.25 5.79
C ALA A 156 12.09 -17.50 4.67
N ASP A 157 11.92 -16.18 4.58
CA ASP A 157 12.52 -15.31 3.56
C ASP A 157 13.96 -14.89 3.89
N ARG A 158 14.50 -15.36 5.02
CA ARG A 158 15.88 -15.04 5.41
C ARG A 158 16.85 -15.67 4.42
N PRO A 159 17.76 -14.90 3.81
CA PRO A 159 18.89 -15.49 3.10
C PRO A 159 19.71 -16.33 4.08
N HIS A 160 20.23 -17.47 3.60
CA HIS A 160 21.02 -18.40 4.43
C HIS A 160 22.09 -17.61 5.21
N PRO A 161 22.23 -17.83 6.53
CA PRO A 161 23.14 -17.01 7.32
C PRO A 161 24.58 -17.27 6.89
N HIS A 162 25.29 -16.22 6.47
CA HIS A 162 26.70 -16.15 6.81
C HIS A 162 26.79 -16.31 8.32
N LYS A 163 27.57 -17.28 8.81
CA LYS A 163 27.74 -17.63 10.23
C LYS A 163 27.93 -16.37 11.10
N VAL A 164 26.84 -15.83 11.66
CA VAL A 164 26.92 -14.88 12.77
C VAL A 164 26.92 -15.70 14.05
N ARG A 165 28.06 -15.65 14.77
CA ARG A 165 28.25 -16.26 16.09
C ARG A 165 27.36 -15.56 17.12
N GLY A 166 26.66 -16.33 17.94
CA GLY A 166 26.36 -15.98 19.34
C GLY A 166 24.99 -15.36 19.67
N THR A 167 24.18 -16.14 20.41
CA THR A 167 23.37 -15.74 21.58
C THR A 167 22.16 -14.79 21.43
N LEU A 168 21.94 -14.10 20.31
CA LEU A 168 20.81 -13.14 20.20
C LEU A 168 19.53 -13.66 19.51
N ARG A 169 19.43 -14.95 19.18
CA ARG A 169 18.34 -15.48 18.33
C ARG A 169 16.90 -15.26 18.87
N ASN A 170 16.70 -15.13 20.17
CA ASN A 170 15.36 -15.10 20.77
C ASN A 170 14.75 -13.70 20.92
N LEU A 171 15.54 -12.63 20.91
CA LEU A 171 15.02 -11.25 21.03
C LEU A 171 14.72 -10.60 19.68
N TYR A 172 15.30 -11.09 18.58
CA TYR A 172 15.11 -10.51 17.24
C TYR A 172 13.86 -11.03 16.50
N GLN A 173 13.27 -12.13 16.95
CA GLN A 173 12.10 -12.76 16.30
C GLN A 173 10.84 -11.86 16.30
N PHE A 174 10.75 -10.90 17.22
CA PHE A 174 9.63 -9.96 17.33
C PHE A 174 9.81 -8.67 16.50
N TYR A 175 11.03 -8.38 16.00
CA TYR A 175 11.31 -7.13 15.27
C TYR A 175 11.38 -7.30 13.74
N ASP A 176 11.28 -8.53 13.23
CA ASP A 176 11.48 -8.82 11.80
C ASP A 176 10.22 -8.59 10.95
N CYS A 177 9.08 -8.35 11.58
CA CYS A 177 7.86 -7.86 10.94
C CYS A 177 7.28 -6.73 11.80
N LEU A 178 7.37 -5.51 11.30
CA LEU A 178 6.67 -4.38 11.89
C LEU A 178 5.35 -4.17 11.14
N VAL A 179 4.22 -4.44 11.81
CA VAL A 179 2.90 -4.05 11.32
C VAL A 179 2.56 -2.71 11.97
N VAL A 180 2.60 -1.64 11.18
CA VAL A 180 2.22 -0.27 11.60
C VAL A 180 0.74 -0.02 11.36
#